data_AF-A0A846TB06-F1
#
_entry.id   AF-A0A846TB06-F1
#
_cell.length_a   1.000
_cell.length_b   1.000
_cell.length_c   1.000
_cell.angle_alpha   90.00
_cell.angle_beta   90.00
_cell.angle_gamma   90.00
#
_symmetry.space_group_name_H-M   'P 1'
#
loop_
_entity.id
_entity.type
_entity.pdbx_description
1 polymer ?
#
loop_
_entity_poly.entity_id
_entity_poly.type
_entity_poly.pdbx_seq_one_letter_code
_entity_poly.pdbx_strand_id
1 'polypeptide(L)'
;MSIQFYHYLNYYKVKKQRGMILKLGKWAWLILCIVLIVFLIGYLQQKQQEKYKGLELIPEQTEDIPLYRGLKAESPVYKIKGNRWMDIIDFYDKELPKMGWSNITTQTSQDSTEDGAGFISNWEKQGTNWVLSISGGYFKATDQTEVIFEKREALKSIKWIETDVTEVCVNEQPDRTDDCFSLTDQQAIKRIIELINSAPEAENQQIYYDEKSVIDFGTFKITVYYDLEKGIYLVSERGTKWMKPEREFFQLTRISKEY
;
A
#
# COMPACT_ATOMS: atom_id res chain seq x y z
N MET A 1 -8.89 71.54 58.20
CA MET A 1 -7.95 70.65 57.51
C MET A 1 -8.68 69.35 57.11
N SER A 2 -9.56 69.38 56.10
CA SER A 2 -10.39 68.20 55.77
C SER A 2 -10.77 68.12 54.27
N ILE A 3 -10.96 69.26 53.59
CA ILE A 3 -11.48 69.27 52.22
C ILE A 3 -10.40 69.01 51.15
N GLN A 4 -9.18 69.53 51.32
CA GLN A 4 -8.08 69.32 50.35
C GLN A 4 -7.55 67.87 50.32
N PHE A 5 -7.60 67.16 51.45
CA PHE A 5 -7.16 65.76 51.52
C PHE A 5 -8.14 64.82 50.81
N TYR A 6 -9.44 65.14 50.86
CA TYR A 6 -10.51 64.39 50.19
C TYR A 6 -10.40 64.45 48.66
N HIS A 7 -10.07 65.61 48.10
CA HIS A 7 -9.90 65.77 46.65
C HIS A 7 -8.69 64.99 46.10
N TYR A 8 -7.60 64.93 46.85
CA TYR A 8 -6.38 64.23 46.43
C TYR A 8 -6.55 62.70 46.46
N LEU A 9 -7.25 62.16 47.47
CA LEU A 9 -7.59 60.74 47.56
C LEU A 9 -8.54 60.28 46.44
N ASN A 10 -9.51 61.13 46.06
CA ASN A 10 -10.44 60.81 44.97
C ASN A 10 -9.74 60.76 43.60
N TYR A 11 -8.82 61.68 43.33
CA TYR A 11 -8.06 61.70 42.08
C TYR A 11 -7.18 60.44 41.90
N TYR A 12 -6.50 59.99 42.95
CA TYR A 12 -5.69 58.76 42.92
C TYR A 12 -6.53 57.49 42.74
N LYS A 13 -7.72 57.44 43.35
CA LYS A 13 -8.65 56.31 43.21
C LYS A 13 -9.18 56.18 41.78
N VAL A 14 -9.54 57.30 41.15
CA VAL A 14 -10.00 57.35 39.75
C VAL A 14 -8.89 56.99 38.77
N LYS A 15 -7.64 57.47 38.99
CA LYS A 15 -6.50 57.14 38.12
C LYS A 15 -6.08 55.67 38.22
N LYS A 16 -6.11 55.09 39.43
CA LYS A 16 -5.86 53.66 39.67
C LYS A 16 -6.96 52.78 39.07
N GLN A 17 -8.23 53.17 39.19
CA GLN A 17 -9.35 52.48 38.52
C GLN A 17 -9.23 52.53 36.99
N ARG A 18 -8.91 53.70 36.40
CA ARG A 18 -8.69 53.81 34.94
C ARG A 18 -7.53 52.96 34.45
N GLY A 19 -6.40 52.93 35.16
CA GLY A 19 -5.27 52.08 34.82
C GLY A 19 -5.56 50.57 34.93
N MET A 20 -6.41 50.17 35.88
CA MET A 20 -6.85 48.79 36.07
C MET A 20 -7.85 48.36 34.99
N ILE A 21 -8.78 49.23 34.60
CA ILE A 21 -9.73 49.03 33.49
C ILE A 21 -8.98 48.94 32.14
N LEU A 22 -7.96 49.76 31.91
CA LEU A 22 -7.11 49.68 30.71
C LEU A 22 -6.29 48.39 30.65
N LYS A 23 -5.79 47.89 31.79
CA LYS A 23 -5.11 46.59 31.86
C LYS A 23 -6.10 45.43 31.62
N LEU A 24 -7.27 45.44 32.28
CA LEU A 24 -8.34 44.45 32.08
C LEU A 24 -8.85 44.43 30.64
N GLY A 25 -9.00 45.58 29.99
CA GLY A 25 -9.37 45.67 28.57
C GLY A 25 -8.31 45.09 27.63
N LYS A 26 -7.01 45.26 27.94
CA LYS A 26 -5.92 44.64 27.18
C LYS A 26 -5.89 43.12 27.33
N TRP A 27 -6.14 42.60 28.54
CA TRP A 27 -6.25 41.16 28.78
C TRP A 27 -7.50 40.56 28.12
N ALA A 28 -8.64 41.26 28.17
CA ALA A 28 -9.85 40.84 27.48
C ALA A 28 -9.66 40.79 25.95
N TRP A 29 -8.93 41.76 25.38
CA TRP A 29 -8.60 41.76 23.96
C TRP A 29 -7.64 40.63 23.57
N LEU A 30 -6.62 40.35 24.38
CA LEU A 30 -5.72 39.20 24.19
C LEU A 30 -6.49 37.88 24.23
N ILE A 31 -7.40 37.72 25.20
CA ILE A 31 -8.26 36.51 25.31
C ILE A 31 -9.14 36.38 24.06
N LEU A 32 -9.76 37.47 23.58
CA LEU A 32 -10.56 37.45 22.36
C LEU A 32 -9.74 37.04 21.13
N CYS A 33 -8.52 37.58 20.97
CA CYS A 33 -7.62 37.19 19.88
C CYS A 33 -7.25 35.70 19.94
N ILE A 34 -6.97 35.17 21.13
CA ILE A 34 -6.68 33.74 21.31
C ILE A 34 -7.90 32.89 20.93
N VAL A 35 -9.10 33.27 21.36
CA VAL A 35 -10.35 32.56 21.01
C VAL A 35 -10.56 32.56 19.49
N LEU A 36 -10.33 33.68 18.80
CA LEU A 36 -10.43 33.76 17.35
C LEU A 36 -9.40 32.87 16.64
N ILE A 37 -8.17 32.82 17.14
CA ILE A 37 -7.12 31.94 16.60
C ILE A 37 -7.52 30.47 16.78
N VAL A 38 -8.00 30.08 17.96
CA VAL A 38 -8.45 28.71 18.22
C VAL A 38 -9.62 28.33 17.31
N PHE A 39 -10.58 29.24 17.12
CA PHE A 39 -11.70 29.03 16.20
C PHE A 39 -11.24 28.87 14.74
N LEU A 40 -10.28 29.70 14.30
CA LEU A 40 -9.70 29.62 12.96
C LEU A 40 -8.96 28.30 12.75
N ILE A 41 -8.15 27.87 13.72
CA ILE A 41 -7.46 26.58 13.68
C ILE A 41 -8.46 25.43 13.60
N GLY A 42 -9.51 25.44 14.43
CA GLY A 42 -10.56 24.42 14.41
C GLY A 42 -11.28 24.34 13.06
N TYR A 43 -11.63 25.49 12.47
CA TYR A 43 -12.24 25.56 11.15
C TYR A 43 -11.33 24.99 10.05
N LEU A 44 -10.04 25.33 10.08
CA LEU A 44 -9.06 24.81 9.12
C LEU A 44 -8.84 23.30 9.27
N GLN A 45 -8.81 22.79 10.50
CA GLN A 45 -8.71 21.35 10.77
C GLN A 45 -9.94 20.59 10.25
N GLN A 46 -11.14 21.11 10.47
CA GLN A 46 -12.36 20.50 9.96
C GLN A 46 -12.34 20.41 8.43
N LYS A 47 -11.96 21.51 7.75
CA LYS A 47 -11.86 21.52 6.29
C LYS A 47 -10.83 20.52 5.75
N GLN A 48 -9.72 20.32 6.47
CA GLN A 48 -8.73 19.30 6.12
C GLN A 48 -9.28 17.88 6.30
N GLN A 49 -10.02 17.62 7.37
CA GLN A 49 -10.66 16.31 7.58
C GLN A 49 -11.70 15.99 6.50
N GLU A 50 -12.49 16.99 6.09
CA GLU A 50 -13.45 16.83 5.00
C GLU A 50 -12.76 16.56 3.65
N LYS A 51 -11.65 17.27 3.37
CA LYS A 51 -10.85 17.10 2.13
C LYS A 51 -10.39 15.66 1.93
N TYR A 52 -9.94 15.00 2.98
CA TYR A 52 -9.35 13.66 2.90
C TYR A 52 -10.25 12.55 3.45
N LYS A 53 -11.52 12.84 3.72
CA LYS A 53 -12.47 11.84 4.22
C LYS A 53 -12.48 10.62 3.30
N GLY A 54 -12.42 9.41 3.85
CA GLY A 54 -12.50 8.17 3.05
C GLY A 54 -11.25 7.84 2.22
N LEU A 55 -10.18 8.64 2.26
CA LEU A 55 -8.87 8.24 1.77
C LEU A 55 -8.16 7.43 2.84
N GLU A 56 -7.69 6.25 2.49
CA GLU A 56 -6.91 5.41 3.42
C GLU A 56 -5.47 5.90 3.56
N LEU A 57 -4.85 6.29 2.45
CA LEU A 57 -3.49 6.83 2.41
C LEU A 57 -3.47 8.21 1.76
N ILE A 58 -2.78 9.15 2.39
CA ILE A 58 -2.68 10.55 1.97
C ILE A 58 -1.20 10.85 1.69
N PRO A 59 -0.75 10.82 0.42
CA PRO A 59 0.64 11.07 0.06
C PRO A 59 1.17 12.42 0.58
N GLU A 60 0.33 13.47 0.66
CA GLU A 60 0.75 14.76 1.22
C GLU A 60 1.10 14.73 2.72
N GLN A 61 0.75 13.65 3.43
CA GLN A 61 1.02 13.46 4.86
C GLN A 61 2.11 12.41 5.13
N THR A 62 2.74 11.86 4.09
CA THR A 62 3.86 10.93 4.21
C THR A 62 5.10 11.51 3.56
N GLU A 63 6.28 11.17 4.07
CA GLU A 63 7.55 11.65 3.50
C GLU A 63 8.05 10.75 2.36
N ASP A 64 7.51 9.53 2.27
CA ASP A 64 8.05 8.47 1.44
C ASP A 64 7.14 8.02 0.30
N ILE A 65 6.02 8.71 0.07
CA ILE A 65 5.12 8.46 -1.05
C ILE A 65 4.87 9.81 -1.73
N PRO A 66 5.46 10.06 -2.90
CA PRO A 66 5.31 11.36 -3.56
C PRO A 66 3.95 11.46 -4.25
N LEU A 67 3.38 12.66 -4.28
CA LEU A 67 2.14 12.91 -5.04
C LEU A 67 2.46 13.34 -6.48
N TYR A 68 1.90 12.66 -7.47
CA TYR A 68 2.00 13.09 -8.87
C TYR A 68 1.45 14.52 -9.04
N ARG A 69 2.21 15.38 -9.71
CA ARG A 69 1.86 16.80 -9.84
C ARG A 69 0.52 16.97 -10.58
N GLY A 70 -0.43 17.59 -9.89
CA GLY A 70 -1.75 17.91 -10.44
C GLY A 70 -2.86 16.98 -9.99
N LEU A 71 -2.53 15.84 -9.37
CA LEU A 71 -3.51 15.08 -8.60
C LEU A 71 -3.99 15.92 -7.42
N LYS A 72 -5.31 15.96 -7.23
CA LYS A 72 -5.95 16.65 -6.10
C LYS A 72 -6.86 15.69 -5.37
N ALA A 73 -6.78 15.67 -4.05
CA ALA A 73 -7.72 14.90 -3.25
C ALA A 73 -9.15 15.44 -3.45
N GLU A 74 -10.00 14.58 -3.98
CA GLU A 74 -11.43 14.75 -4.13
C GLU A 74 -12.08 13.45 -3.63
N SER A 75 -12.20 13.38 -2.30
CA SER A 75 -12.73 12.23 -1.55
C SER A 75 -13.84 11.47 -2.31
N PRO A 76 -13.73 10.13 -2.42
CA PRO A 76 -12.75 9.24 -1.79
C PRO A 76 -11.51 8.94 -2.65
N VAL A 77 -11.20 9.74 -3.68
CA VAL A 77 -10.10 9.49 -4.62
C VAL A 77 -9.25 10.72 -4.88
N TYR A 78 -8.13 10.59 -5.59
CA TYR A 78 -7.43 11.72 -6.20
C TYR A 78 -7.86 11.85 -7.65
N LYS A 79 -8.02 13.09 -8.14
CA LYS A 79 -8.42 13.35 -9.53
C LYS A 79 -7.46 14.27 -10.25
N ILE A 80 -7.32 14.06 -11.55
CA ILE A 80 -6.68 14.97 -12.49
C ILE A 80 -7.44 14.96 -13.82
N LYS A 81 -7.52 16.11 -14.48
CA LYS A 81 -8.19 16.23 -15.78
C LYS A 81 -7.42 15.50 -16.88
N GLY A 82 -8.16 14.86 -17.78
CA GLY A 82 -7.66 14.18 -18.96
C GLY A 82 -7.16 12.76 -18.69
N ASN A 83 -6.83 12.06 -19.77
CA ASN A 83 -6.21 10.75 -19.72
C ASN A 83 -4.73 10.88 -19.35
N ARG A 84 -4.41 10.54 -18.11
CA ARG A 84 -3.08 10.71 -17.49
C ARG A 84 -2.56 9.46 -16.81
N TRP A 85 -3.31 8.35 -16.85
CA TRP A 85 -3.00 7.18 -16.03
C TRP A 85 -1.61 6.60 -16.35
N MET A 86 -1.18 6.62 -17.62
CA MET A 86 0.17 6.21 -18.03
C MET A 86 1.27 7.12 -17.45
N ASP A 87 1.10 8.45 -17.55
CA ASP A 87 2.05 9.41 -16.99
C ASP A 87 2.22 9.23 -15.46
N ILE A 88 1.13 8.81 -14.80
CA ILE A 88 1.08 8.61 -13.35
C ILE A 88 1.83 7.34 -12.94
N ILE A 89 1.57 6.20 -13.58
CA ILE A 89 2.31 4.96 -13.26
C ILE A 89 3.81 5.11 -13.58
N ASP A 90 4.15 5.73 -14.71
CA ASP A 90 5.52 6.05 -15.09
C ASP A 90 6.27 6.90 -14.05
N PHE A 91 5.54 7.80 -13.38
CA PHE A 91 6.09 8.61 -12.31
C PHE A 91 6.37 7.77 -11.07
N TYR A 92 5.43 6.91 -10.67
CA TYR A 92 5.60 6.04 -9.51
C TYR A 92 6.72 5.02 -9.72
N ASP A 93 6.84 4.47 -10.91
CA ASP A 93 7.94 3.58 -11.29
C ASP A 93 9.32 4.23 -11.15
N LYS A 94 9.41 5.55 -11.33
CA LYS A 94 10.67 6.31 -11.22
C LYS A 94 10.95 6.82 -9.82
N GLU A 95 9.94 7.28 -9.10
CA GLU A 95 10.13 7.97 -7.81
C GLU A 95 10.09 7.03 -6.60
N LEU A 96 9.24 6.01 -6.59
CA LEU A 96 9.11 5.11 -5.43
C LEU A 96 10.41 4.35 -5.11
N PRO A 97 11.18 3.83 -6.09
CA PRO A 97 12.47 3.20 -5.81
C PRO A 97 13.48 4.11 -5.11
N LYS A 98 13.46 5.41 -5.41
CA LYS A 98 14.35 6.40 -4.76
C LYS A 98 14.04 6.57 -3.27
N MET A 99 12.83 6.20 -2.85
CA MET A 99 12.34 6.29 -1.46
C MET A 99 12.32 4.92 -0.75
N GLY A 100 12.96 3.91 -1.35
CA GLY A 100 13.15 2.57 -0.78
C GLY A 100 12.00 1.60 -1.02
N TRP A 101 11.09 1.91 -1.94
CA TRP A 101 10.02 1.01 -2.35
C TRP A 101 10.45 0.12 -3.52
N SER A 102 10.12 -1.17 -3.45
CA SER A 102 10.34 -2.15 -4.51
C SER A 102 9.01 -2.54 -5.14
N ASN A 103 8.96 -2.57 -6.48
CA ASN A 103 7.77 -3.02 -7.19
C ASN A 103 7.58 -4.53 -7.00
N ILE A 104 6.39 -4.94 -6.57
CA ILE A 104 5.97 -6.35 -6.47
C ILE A 104 5.23 -6.75 -7.74
N THR A 105 4.33 -5.88 -8.18
CA THR A 105 3.49 -6.14 -9.35
C THR A 105 3.01 -4.83 -9.95
N THR A 106 2.89 -4.81 -11.27
CA THR A 106 2.17 -3.78 -12.02
C THR A 106 1.31 -4.47 -13.07
N GLN A 107 0.04 -4.07 -13.13
CA GLN A 107 -0.91 -4.46 -14.16
C GLN A 107 -1.43 -3.20 -14.82
N THR A 108 -1.53 -3.21 -16.14
CA THR A 108 -2.03 -2.09 -16.92
C THR A 108 -3.03 -2.57 -17.96
N SER A 109 -3.99 -1.72 -18.32
CA SER A 109 -4.84 -1.95 -19.48
C SER A 109 -4.00 -2.04 -20.76
N GLN A 110 -4.42 -2.87 -21.71
CA GLN A 110 -3.74 -3.03 -22.99
C GLN A 110 -3.99 -1.83 -23.93
N ASP A 111 -5.22 -1.32 -23.92
CA ASP A 111 -5.60 -0.14 -24.68
C ASP A 111 -5.76 1.07 -23.76
N SER A 112 -4.85 2.03 -23.90
CA SER A 112 -4.87 3.28 -23.15
C SER A 112 -6.07 4.18 -23.42
N THR A 113 -6.78 3.94 -24.52
CA THR A 113 -7.90 4.75 -24.97
C THR A 113 -9.25 4.19 -24.56
N GLU A 114 -9.29 3.00 -23.95
CA GLU A 114 -10.53 2.41 -23.44
C GLU A 114 -11.10 3.22 -22.27
N ASP A 115 -12.43 3.20 -22.11
CA ASP A 115 -13.04 3.78 -20.91
C ASP A 115 -12.75 2.88 -19.70
N GLY A 116 -12.25 3.45 -18.61
CA GLY A 116 -11.73 2.68 -17.49
C GLY A 116 -10.32 2.14 -17.69
N ALA A 117 -9.63 2.49 -18.79
CA ALA A 117 -8.22 2.14 -18.97
C ALA A 117 -7.38 2.67 -17.82
N GLY A 118 -6.47 1.84 -17.29
CA GLY A 118 -5.80 2.16 -16.04
C GLY A 118 -4.69 1.22 -15.65
N PHE A 119 -4.34 1.28 -14.38
CA PHE A 119 -3.30 0.47 -13.77
C PHE A 119 -3.62 0.10 -12.33
N ILE A 120 -2.97 -0.97 -11.87
CA ILE A 120 -2.83 -1.31 -10.45
C ILE A 120 -1.36 -1.67 -10.24
N SER A 121 -0.73 -1.07 -9.24
CA SER A 121 0.65 -1.37 -8.86
C SER A 121 0.77 -1.59 -7.36
N ASN A 122 1.62 -2.53 -6.98
CA ASN A 122 1.86 -2.91 -5.59
C ASN A 122 3.34 -2.77 -5.26
N TRP A 123 3.64 -2.16 -4.12
CA TRP A 123 4.99 -1.79 -3.71
C TRP A 123 5.27 -2.20 -2.27
N GLU A 124 6.40 -2.84 -2.02
CA GLU A 124 6.88 -3.15 -0.68
C GLU A 124 8.02 -2.22 -0.26
N LYS A 125 8.21 -2.04 1.04
CA LYS A 125 9.34 -1.29 1.59
C LYS A 125 9.92 -2.04 2.79
N GLN A 126 11.24 -2.12 2.87
CA GLN A 126 11.87 -2.82 3.97
C GLN A 126 11.50 -2.17 5.31
N GLY A 127 11.07 -2.99 6.28
CA GLY A 127 10.68 -2.52 7.60
C GLY A 127 9.20 -2.11 7.72
N THR A 128 8.41 -2.19 6.64
CA THR A 128 6.95 -2.09 6.70
C THR A 128 6.31 -3.49 6.67
N ASN A 129 5.21 -3.66 7.39
CA ASN A 129 4.40 -4.90 7.41
C ASN A 129 3.19 -4.83 6.47
N TRP A 130 3.21 -3.87 5.54
CA TRP A 130 2.14 -3.58 4.60
C TRP A 130 2.74 -3.18 3.24
N VAL A 131 1.92 -3.30 2.20
CA VAL A 131 2.22 -3.00 0.80
C VAL A 131 1.40 -1.81 0.36
N LEU A 132 2.05 -0.88 -0.33
CA LEU A 132 1.40 0.25 -0.97
C LEU A 132 0.75 -0.21 -2.27
N SER A 133 -0.58 -0.13 -2.34
CA SER A 133 -1.34 -0.34 -3.56
C SER A 133 -1.73 1.02 -4.15
N ILE A 134 -1.34 1.25 -5.41
CA ILE A 134 -1.74 2.43 -6.18
C ILE A 134 -2.52 1.94 -7.38
N SER A 135 -3.79 2.32 -7.45
CA SER A 135 -4.66 2.05 -8.60
C SER A 135 -5.09 3.36 -9.24
N GLY A 136 -5.21 3.38 -10.55
CA GLY A 136 -5.73 4.56 -11.25
C GLY A 136 -6.36 4.20 -12.58
N GLY A 137 -7.34 5.00 -13.00
CA GLY A 137 -8.09 4.75 -14.22
C GLY A 137 -8.63 6.04 -14.84
N TYR A 138 -8.68 6.09 -16.17
CA TYR A 138 -9.26 7.18 -16.92
C TYR A 138 -10.73 6.91 -17.25
N PHE A 139 -11.58 7.88 -16.98
CA PHE A 139 -13.01 7.82 -17.25
C PHE A 139 -13.39 8.88 -18.27
N LYS A 140 -13.89 8.45 -19.44
CA LYS A 140 -14.29 9.33 -20.54
C LYS A 140 -15.49 10.20 -20.20
N ALA A 141 -16.43 9.66 -19.42
CA ALA A 141 -17.64 10.38 -19.04
C ALA A 141 -17.36 11.68 -18.27
N THR A 142 -16.28 11.71 -17.49
CA THR A 142 -15.87 12.86 -16.67
C THR A 142 -14.63 13.57 -17.22
N ASP A 143 -13.98 13.00 -18.25
CA ASP A 143 -12.67 13.41 -18.76
C ASP A 143 -11.62 13.56 -17.65
N GLN A 144 -11.54 12.55 -16.78
CA GLN A 144 -10.69 12.57 -15.60
C GLN A 144 -10.00 11.23 -15.39
N THR A 145 -8.77 11.30 -14.89
CA THR A 145 -8.09 10.15 -14.30
C THR A 145 -8.27 10.20 -12.79
N GLU A 146 -8.79 9.12 -12.21
CA GLU A 146 -8.92 8.94 -10.77
C GLU A 146 -7.83 7.99 -10.26
N VAL A 147 -7.30 8.25 -9.07
CA VAL A 147 -6.21 7.48 -8.44
C VAL A 147 -6.52 7.23 -6.97
N ILE A 148 -6.28 6.02 -6.51
CA ILE A 148 -6.47 5.58 -5.12
C ILE A 148 -5.14 5.08 -4.57
N PHE A 149 -4.88 5.42 -3.31
CA PHE A 149 -3.75 4.91 -2.54
C PHE A 149 -4.28 4.13 -1.35
N GLU A 150 -3.87 2.88 -1.24
CA GLU A 150 -4.35 1.95 -0.22
C GLU A 150 -3.18 1.29 0.50
N LYS A 151 -3.41 0.93 1.76
CA LYS A 151 -2.51 0.05 2.49
C LYS A 151 -3.08 -1.35 2.42
N ARG A 152 -2.37 -2.26 1.76
CA ARG A 152 -2.73 -3.67 1.78
C ARG A 152 -1.83 -4.40 2.75
N GLU A 153 -2.36 -5.43 3.40
CA GLU A 153 -1.50 -6.33 4.15
C GLU A 153 -0.44 -6.88 3.19
N ALA A 154 0.83 -6.83 3.62
CA ALA A 154 1.86 -7.46 2.83
C ALA A 154 1.51 -8.95 2.74
N LEU A 155 1.35 -9.45 1.52
CA LEU A 155 1.25 -10.89 1.30
C LEU A 155 2.53 -11.48 1.89
N LYS A 156 2.43 -12.09 3.07
CA LYS A 156 3.60 -12.50 3.85
C LYS A 156 4.27 -13.63 3.09
N SER A 157 5.24 -13.37 2.22
CA SER A 157 6.00 -14.44 1.59
C SER A 157 6.93 -15.08 2.63
N ILE A 158 6.37 -15.91 3.51
CA ILE A 158 7.14 -16.63 4.51
C ILE A 158 8.01 -17.64 3.75
N LYS A 159 9.30 -17.67 4.04
CA LYS A 159 10.19 -18.68 3.48
C LYS A 159 9.77 -20.06 3.98
N TRP A 160 9.38 -20.93 3.06
CA TRP A 160 9.05 -22.33 3.34
C TRP A 160 10.29 -23.22 3.28
N ILE A 161 11.23 -22.91 2.40
CA ILE A 161 12.39 -23.77 2.14
C ILE A 161 13.68 -23.00 2.44
N GLU A 162 14.56 -23.59 3.24
CA GLU A 162 15.91 -23.07 3.52
C GLU A 162 16.91 -23.54 2.44
N THR A 163 18.04 -22.86 2.30
CA THR A 163 18.93 -22.98 1.13
C THR A 163 19.77 -24.27 1.06
N ASP A 164 19.61 -25.19 2.00
CA ASP A 164 20.53 -26.32 2.18
C ASP A 164 20.03 -27.62 1.51
N VAL A 165 19.20 -27.49 0.47
CA VAL A 165 18.66 -28.64 -0.28
C VAL A 165 19.61 -29.07 -1.40
N THR A 166 20.07 -30.32 -1.34
CA THR A 166 21.02 -30.88 -2.33
C THR A 166 20.35 -31.61 -3.49
N GLU A 167 19.14 -32.14 -3.30
CA GLU A 167 18.39 -32.87 -4.32
C GLU A 167 16.89 -32.61 -4.15
N VAL A 168 16.19 -32.51 -5.28
CA VAL A 168 14.73 -32.34 -5.33
C VAL A 168 14.15 -33.41 -6.24
N CYS A 169 13.07 -34.06 -5.82
CA CYS A 169 12.36 -35.07 -6.58
C CYS A 169 11.01 -34.50 -7.00
N VAL A 170 10.79 -34.31 -8.31
CA VAL A 170 9.52 -33.82 -8.85
C VAL A 170 8.71 -34.97 -9.43
N ASN A 171 7.61 -35.31 -8.77
CA ASN A 171 6.65 -36.29 -9.25
C ASN A 171 5.48 -35.57 -9.91
N GLU A 172 5.38 -35.70 -11.23
CA GLU A 172 4.34 -35.03 -12.01
C GLU A 172 2.95 -35.65 -11.78
N GLN A 173 2.88 -36.98 -11.61
CA GLN A 173 1.64 -37.75 -11.53
C GLN A 173 1.66 -38.67 -10.29
N PRO A 174 1.65 -38.10 -9.08
CA PRO A 174 1.80 -38.83 -7.81
C PRO A 174 0.67 -39.83 -7.55
N ASP A 175 -0.48 -39.69 -8.22
CA ASP A 175 -1.59 -40.64 -8.11
C ASP A 175 -1.44 -41.83 -9.07
N ARG A 176 -0.46 -41.81 -9.99
CA ARG A 176 -0.24 -42.85 -11.01
C ARG A 176 1.08 -43.59 -10.86
N THR A 177 2.14 -42.90 -10.43
CA THR A 177 3.48 -43.48 -10.28
C THR A 177 4.22 -42.82 -9.12
N ASP A 178 5.13 -43.58 -8.48
CA ASP A 178 6.10 -43.05 -7.51
C ASP A 178 7.37 -42.53 -8.20
N ASP A 179 7.52 -42.76 -9.51
CA ASP A 179 8.64 -42.27 -10.29
C ASP A 179 8.67 -40.74 -10.29
N CYS A 180 9.87 -40.20 -10.10
CA CYS A 180 10.08 -38.76 -10.13
C CYS A 180 11.30 -38.36 -10.92
N PHE A 181 11.28 -37.11 -11.38
CA PHE A 181 12.44 -36.45 -11.93
C PHE A 181 13.33 -35.95 -10.79
N SER A 182 14.46 -36.64 -10.56
CA SER A 182 15.52 -36.17 -9.67
C SER A 182 16.27 -34.99 -10.29
N LEU A 183 16.25 -33.86 -9.59
CA LEU A 183 16.98 -32.64 -9.89
C LEU A 183 18.10 -32.45 -8.87
N THR A 184 19.34 -32.44 -9.35
CA THR A 184 20.57 -32.25 -8.53
C THR A 184 21.35 -30.98 -8.88
N ASP A 185 20.93 -30.26 -9.94
CA ASP A 185 21.52 -28.98 -10.33
C ASP A 185 21.19 -27.91 -9.29
N GLN A 186 22.21 -27.48 -8.54
CA GLN A 186 22.09 -26.52 -7.45
C GLN A 186 21.56 -25.15 -7.91
N GLN A 187 21.86 -24.72 -9.15
CA GLN A 187 21.34 -23.44 -9.65
C GLN A 187 19.84 -23.54 -9.92
N ALA A 188 19.41 -24.65 -10.54
CA ALA A 188 18.01 -24.93 -10.79
C ALA A 188 17.21 -25.07 -9.47
N ILE A 189 17.74 -25.83 -8.50
CA ILE A 189 17.13 -26.00 -7.18
C ILE A 189 16.97 -24.65 -6.47
N LYS A 190 18.04 -23.85 -6.43
CA LYS A 190 17.99 -22.52 -5.82
C LYS A 190 16.92 -21.64 -6.47
N ARG A 191 16.81 -21.70 -7.80
CA ARG A 191 15.82 -20.91 -8.53
C ARG A 191 14.38 -21.35 -8.26
N ILE A 192 14.12 -22.64 -8.16
CA ILE A 192 12.81 -23.17 -7.74
C ILE A 192 12.48 -22.69 -6.32
N ILE A 193 13.44 -22.79 -5.38
CA ILE A 193 13.27 -22.32 -4.00
C ILE A 193 12.95 -20.82 -3.95
N GLU A 194 13.64 -20.00 -4.75
CA GLU A 194 13.37 -18.57 -4.85
C GLU A 194 11.94 -18.28 -5.33
N LEU A 195 11.48 -18.97 -6.38
CA LEU A 195 10.11 -18.81 -6.90
C LEU A 195 9.06 -19.17 -5.84
N ILE A 196 9.23 -20.30 -5.16
CA ILE A 196 8.31 -20.77 -4.11
C ILE A 196 8.32 -19.86 -2.88
N ASN A 197 9.51 -19.45 -2.42
CA ASN A 197 9.62 -18.59 -1.26
C ASN A 197 9.09 -17.18 -1.54
N SER A 198 9.22 -16.69 -2.77
CA SER A 198 8.70 -15.37 -3.18
C SER A 198 7.20 -15.39 -3.45
N ALA A 199 6.60 -16.57 -3.64
CA ALA A 199 5.17 -16.68 -3.85
C ALA A 199 4.40 -16.19 -2.60
N PRO A 200 3.38 -15.32 -2.79
CA PRO A 200 2.54 -14.84 -1.71
C PRO A 200 1.69 -15.97 -1.09
N GLU A 201 1.44 -15.87 0.21
CA GLU A 201 0.46 -16.73 0.88
C GLU A 201 -0.93 -16.45 0.31
N ALA A 202 -1.70 -17.50 0.10
CA ALA A 202 -3.08 -17.45 -0.34
C ALA A 202 -3.99 -17.88 0.80
N GLU A 203 -5.18 -17.27 0.88
CA GLU A 203 -6.21 -17.79 1.77
C GLU A 203 -6.54 -19.24 1.38
N ASN A 204 -6.77 -20.10 2.37
CA ASN A 204 -7.13 -21.51 2.17
C ASN A 204 -8.49 -21.60 1.47
N GLN A 205 -8.50 -21.41 0.15
CA GLN A 205 -9.64 -21.74 -0.68
C GLN A 205 -9.67 -23.27 -0.81
N GLN A 206 -10.86 -23.87 -0.71
CA GLN A 206 -11.03 -25.25 -1.15
C GLN A 206 -10.95 -25.24 -2.66
N ILE A 207 -9.78 -25.59 -3.19
CA ILE A 207 -9.60 -25.60 -4.63
C ILE A 207 -9.67 -27.03 -5.13
N TYR A 208 -10.69 -27.27 -5.95
CA TYR A 208 -10.88 -28.52 -6.65
C TYR A 208 -10.06 -28.48 -7.92
N TYR A 209 -9.00 -29.27 -7.95
CA TYR A 209 -8.14 -29.46 -9.11
C TYR A 209 -8.17 -30.93 -9.51
N ASP A 210 -8.24 -31.16 -10.82
CA ASP A 210 -8.28 -32.50 -11.39
C ASP A 210 -6.90 -33.16 -11.41
N GLU A 211 -5.84 -32.35 -11.50
CA GLU A 211 -4.46 -32.82 -11.54
C GLU A 211 -3.58 -32.11 -10.50
N LYS A 212 -2.61 -32.87 -9.97
CA LYS A 212 -1.63 -32.37 -9.00
C LYS A 212 -0.28 -32.98 -9.29
N SER A 213 0.77 -32.24 -8.98
CA SER A 213 2.15 -32.74 -8.93
C SER A 213 2.70 -32.57 -7.51
N VAL A 214 3.80 -33.25 -7.19
CA VAL A 214 4.47 -33.12 -5.90
C VAL A 214 5.94 -32.80 -6.13
N ILE A 215 6.43 -31.78 -5.43
CA ILE A 215 7.85 -31.46 -5.33
C ILE A 215 8.32 -31.86 -3.93
N ASP A 216 9.24 -32.80 -3.88
CA ASP A 216 9.80 -33.37 -2.66
C ASP A 216 11.24 -32.86 -2.44
N PHE A 217 11.44 -32.09 -1.37
CA PHE A 217 12.74 -31.58 -0.92
C PHE A 217 13.36 -32.49 0.16
N GLY A 218 12.88 -33.73 0.31
CA GLY A 218 13.33 -34.73 1.27
C GLY A 218 12.60 -34.65 2.61
N THR A 219 12.80 -33.57 3.36
CA THR A 219 12.11 -33.33 4.65
C THR A 219 10.84 -32.50 4.51
N PHE A 220 10.59 -31.95 3.33
CA PHE A 220 9.50 -31.03 3.07
C PHE A 220 8.90 -31.30 1.68
N LYS A 221 7.58 -31.43 1.62
CA LYS A 221 6.85 -31.73 0.38
C LYS A 221 5.88 -30.60 0.07
N ILE A 222 5.78 -30.27 -1.21
CA ILE A 222 4.81 -29.30 -1.73
C ILE A 222 3.98 -30.00 -2.78
N THR A 223 2.66 -30.00 -2.56
CA THR A 223 1.71 -30.34 -3.61
C THR A 223 1.49 -29.12 -4.49
N VAL A 224 1.67 -29.29 -5.79
CA VAL A 224 1.51 -28.26 -6.79
C VAL A 224 0.23 -28.53 -7.54
N TYR A 225 -0.72 -27.62 -7.41
CA TYR A 225 -1.89 -27.55 -8.26
C TYR A 225 -1.69 -26.44 -9.27
N TYR A 226 -2.03 -26.65 -10.52
CA TYR A 226 -1.88 -25.62 -11.54
C TYR A 226 -3.04 -25.64 -12.52
N ASP A 227 -3.43 -24.45 -12.95
CA ASP A 227 -4.42 -24.19 -13.98
C ASP A 227 -3.93 -22.93 -14.71
N LEU A 228 -3.85 -22.97 -16.04
CA LEU A 228 -3.26 -21.88 -16.83
C LEU A 228 -4.04 -20.57 -16.69
N GLU A 229 -5.34 -20.63 -16.35
CA GLU A 229 -6.19 -19.46 -16.13
C GLU A 229 -6.16 -19.01 -14.67
N LYS A 230 -6.10 -19.94 -13.71
CA LYS A 230 -6.22 -19.63 -12.27
C LYS A 230 -4.89 -19.45 -11.53
N GLY A 231 -3.79 -19.95 -12.06
CA GLY A 231 -2.48 -19.86 -11.41
C GLY A 231 -1.94 -21.19 -10.88
N ILE A 232 -0.80 -21.10 -10.21
CA ILE A 232 -0.15 -22.21 -9.51
C ILE A 232 -0.40 -22.03 -8.02
N TYR A 233 -0.95 -23.04 -7.39
CA TYR A 233 -1.13 -23.11 -5.94
C TYR A 233 -0.17 -24.16 -5.37
N LEU A 234 0.63 -23.72 -4.42
CA LEU A 234 1.62 -24.51 -3.71
C LEU A 234 1.04 -24.80 -2.34
N VAL A 235 0.84 -26.07 -2.00
CA VAL A 235 0.20 -26.49 -0.75
C VAL A 235 1.18 -27.33 0.06
N SER A 236 1.35 -26.99 1.33
CA SER A 236 2.17 -27.74 2.27
C SER A 236 1.57 -27.70 3.68
N GLU A 237 2.21 -28.39 4.63
CA GLU A 237 1.86 -28.27 6.05
C GLU A 237 2.04 -26.84 6.61
N ARG A 238 2.79 -25.97 5.93
CA ARG A 238 3.03 -24.58 6.34
C ARG A 238 1.95 -23.61 5.84
N GLY A 239 1.07 -24.05 4.95
CA GLY A 239 0.01 -23.22 4.38
C GLY A 239 -0.15 -23.39 2.88
N THR A 240 -0.77 -22.40 2.26
CA THR A 240 -1.02 -22.34 0.82
C THR A 240 -0.39 -21.07 0.27
N LYS A 241 0.38 -21.19 -0.81
CA LYS A 241 0.89 -20.06 -1.59
C LYS A 241 0.28 -20.07 -2.98
N TRP A 242 0.18 -18.90 -3.58
CA TRP A 242 -0.25 -18.74 -4.95
C TRP A 242 0.80 -18.00 -5.76
N MET A 243 1.02 -18.40 -7.01
CA MET A 243 1.82 -17.64 -7.96
C MET A 243 1.23 -17.72 -9.36
N LYS A 244 1.56 -16.73 -10.19
CA LYS A 244 1.21 -16.73 -11.61
C LYS A 244 1.85 -17.97 -12.30
N PRO A 245 1.26 -18.50 -13.39
CA PRO A 245 1.88 -19.56 -14.18
C PRO A 245 3.17 -19.08 -14.86
N GLU A 246 4.29 -19.19 -14.15
CA GLU A 246 5.60 -18.78 -14.64
C GLU A 246 6.21 -19.86 -15.55
N ARG A 247 6.57 -19.51 -16.79
CA ARG A 247 7.18 -20.46 -17.73
C ARG A 247 8.45 -21.09 -17.18
N GLU A 248 9.25 -20.29 -16.47
CA GLU A 248 10.48 -20.75 -15.82
C GLU A 248 10.22 -21.86 -14.80
N PHE A 249 9.16 -21.73 -13.99
CA PHE A 249 8.80 -22.72 -12.99
C PHE A 249 8.56 -24.10 -13.63
N PHE A 250 7.71 -24.17 -14.66
CA PHE A 250 7.41 -25.43 -15.37
C PHE A 250 8.65 -26.01 -16.07
N GLN A 251 9.52 -25.17 -16.62
CA GLN A 251 10.74 -25.63 -17.29
C GLN A 251 11.73 -26.27 -16.30
N LEU A 252 11.86 -25.68 -15.11
CA LEU A 252 12.76 -26.19 -14.06
C LEU A 252 12.21 -27.46 -13.40
N THR A 253 10.90 -27.52 -13.15
CA THR A 253 10.24 -28.65 -12.48
C THR A 253 9.87 -29.79 -13.43
N ARG A 254 9.83 -29.55 -14.73
CA ARG A 254 9.33 -30.47 -15.76
C ARG A 254 7.88 -30.92 -15.57
N ILE A 255 7.11 -30.22 -14.74
CA ILE A 255 5.67 -30.38 -14.69
C ILE A 255 5.13 -29.92 -16.05
N SER A 256 4.49 -30.81 -16.79
CA SER A 256 4.00 -30.48 -18.13
C SER A 256 2.98 -29.35 -18.05
N LYS A 257 3.07 -28.45 -19.02
CA LYS A 257 1.92 -27.66 -19.42
C LYS A 257 1.13 -28.58 -20.33
N GLU A 258 -0.06 -29.02 -19.94
CA GLU A 258 -0.99 -29.44 -20.98
C GLU A 258 -1.11 -28.27 -21.97
N TYR A 259 -0.72 -28.54 -23.23
CA TYR A 259 -0.93 -27.69 -24.39
C TYR A 259 -1.98 -28.36 -25.26
#